data_AF-A0A670XZH5-F1
#
_entry.id   AF-A0A670XZH5-F1
#
_cell.length_a   1.000
_cell.length_b   1.000
_cell.length_c   1.000
_cell.angle_alpha   90.00
_cell.angle_beta   90.00
_cell.angle_gamma   90.00
#
_symmetry.space_group_name_H-M   'P 1'
#
loop_
_entity.id
_entity.type
_entity.pdbx_description
1 polymer ?
#
loop_
_entity_poly.entity_id
_entity_poly.type
_entity_poly.pdbx_seq_one_letter_code
_entity_poly.pdbx_strand_id
1 'polypeptide(L)'
;MNYREGPINYGNLMYDRRVVRGNTYAMQFPELEPEPVKIKKQHEAHKKMLERKQEKKEDEVHAPEMKDVGDRSDVQTELYLEEILDRIIEVDMECQTDAFIKRLPSPVFIPQKTGVDVATQIEEGELFDFDIEVKPMLEVLVGKTLEQALLEVMEEEDLRNLWAHQYAYLELHNAELAEVQRLEENERRHKEEKERRMAMQYEIQTKAKVVAEKVAAHAFSIRYLADLIPSVFISLRNKGFFYDEIQSEKDNLYNTMSLSHLFLSSEQIQMGKSTCCLIPNLSFYCYCGQWYLARDRLQWRKSIYVVLRITNNLMAHNQSTVIFTQC
;
A
#
# COMPACT_ATOMS: atom_id res chain seq x y z
N MET A 1 -58.30 -53.04 -17.46
CA MET A 1 -57.40 -52.01 -16.91
C MET A 1 -57.92 -51.61 -15.55
N ASN A 2 -57.11 -51.74 -14.49
CA ASN A 2 -57.25 -51.03 -13.21
C ASN A 2 -55.97 -51.31 -12.41
N TYR A 3 -54.98 -50.40 -12.51
CA TYR A 3 -53.80 -50.41 -11.67
C TYR A 3 -54.22 -50.05 -10.24
N ARG A 4 -53.94 -50.93 -9.27
CA ARG A 4 -54.01 -50.57 -7.85
C ARG A 4 -52.70 -49.91 -7.48
N GLU A 5 -52.70 -48.59 -7.38
CA GLU A 5 -51.62 -47.82 -6.77
C GLU A 5 -51.52 -48.20 -5.30
N GLY A 6 -50.42 -48.86 -4.92
CA GLY A 6 -50.05 -49.03 -3.52
C GLY A 6 -49.63 -47.68 -2.91
N PRO A 7 -49.69 -47.52 -1.58
CA PRO A 7 -49.30 -46.27 -0.94
C PRO A 7 -47.84 -45.96 -1.26
N ILE A 8 -47.61 -44.80 -1.88
CA ILE A 8 -46.28 -44.28 -2.19
C ILE A 8 -45.56 -44.04 -0.85
N ASN A 9 -44.59 -44.89 -0.54
CA ASN A 9 -43.78 -44.75 0.65
C ASN A 9 -42.81 -43.58 0.43
N TYR A 10 -43.14 -42.41 0.95
CA TYR A 10 -42.25 -41.26 0.93
C TYR A 10 -41.08 -41.53 1.89
N GLY A 11 -40.00 -42.09 1.35
CA GLY A 11 -38.74 -42.22 2.07
C GLY A 11 -38.27 -40.85 2.53
N ASN A 12 -37.93 -40.74 3.81
CA ASN A 12 -37.51 -39.48 4.40
C ASN A 12 -36.19 -39.02 3.74
N LEU A 13 -36.23 -37.94 2.95
CA LEU A 13 -35.08 -37.43 2.18
C LEU A 13 -33.86 -37.10 3.05
N MET A 14 -34.04 -36.95 4.36
CA MET A 14 -32.99 -36.72 5.36
C MET A 14 -32.11 -37.96 5.64
N TYR A 15 -32.47 -39.14 5.15
CA TYR A 15 -31.64 -40.35 5.29
C TYR A 15 -31.34 -41.03 3.95
N ASP A 16 -31.84 -40.49 2.84
CA ASP A 16 -31.57 -41.04 1.52
C ASP A 16 -30.12 -40.76 1.09
N ARG A 17 -29.35 -41.83 0.87
CA ARG A 17 -27.94 -41.78 0.43
C ARG A 17 -27.79 -41.19 -0.97
N ARG A 18 -28.85 -41.14 -1.77
CA ARG A 18 -28.83 -40.52 -3.11
C ARG A 18 -28.88 -39.00 -3.05
N VAL A 19 -29.36 -38.45 -1.94
CA VAL A 19 -29.51 -37.00 -1.74
C VAL A 19 -28.21 -36.47 -1.13
N VAL A 20 -27.33 -35.95 -1.98
CA VAL A 20 -26.08 -35.30 -1.55
C VAL A 20 -26.43 -33.95 -0.90
N ARG A 21 -26.19 -33.84 0.40
CA ARG A 21 -26.43 -32.60 1.16
C ARG A 21 -25.15 -31.78 1.18
N GLY A 22 -25.09 -30.74 0.36
CA GLY A 22 -23.92 -29.87 0.25
C GLY A 22 -23.82 -29.21 -1.11
N ASN A 23 -22.90 -28.26 -1.23
CA ASN A 23 -22.65 -27.53 -2.47
C ASN A 23 -21.92 -28.44 -3.48
N THR A 24 -22.52 -28.73 -4.63
CA THR A 24 -22.02 -29.71 -5.63
C THR A 24 -20.85 -29.22 -6.47
N TYR A 25 -20.40 -27.98 -6.29
CA TYR A 25 -19.31 -27.36 -7.06
C TYR A 25 -17.89 -27.70 -6.58
N ALA A 26 -17.72 -28.35 -5.42
CA ALA A 26 -16.37 -28.64 -4.87
C ALA A 26 -15.79 -30.01 -5.30
N MET A 27 -16.50 -30.79 -6.12
CA MET A 27 -16.12 -32.15 -6.49
C MET A 27 -15.48 -32.22 -7.89
N GLN A 28 -14.49 -31.37 -8.14
CA GLN A 28 -13.55 -31.51 -9.25
C GLN A 28 -12.12 -31.32 -8.75
N PHE A 29 -11.65 -32.31 -7.98
CA PHE A 29 -10.22 -32.59 -7.90
C PHE A 29 -10.03 -34.09 -8.04
N PRO A 30 -9.23 -34.56 -9.02
CA PRO A 30 -8.82 -35.96 -9.04
C PRO A 30 -7.96 -36.23 -7.80
N GLU A 31 -8.29 -37.34 -7.15
CA GLU A 31 -7.70 -37.86 -5.93
C GLU A 31 -6.17 -37.98 -6.06
N LEU A 32 -5.45 -37.00 -5.49
CA LEU A 32 -4.04 -37.18 -5.14
C LEU A 32 -4.00 -38.18 -3.99
N GLU A 33 -3.15 -39.20 -4.13
CA GLU A 33 -2.96 -40.28 -3.16
C GLU A 33 -3.04 -39.76 -1.72
N PRO A 34 -3.89 -40.36 -0.87
CA PRO A 34 -4.08 -39.85 0.48
C PRO A 34 -2.77 -39.94 1.26
N GLU A 35 -2.26 -38.78 1.67
CA GLU A 35 -1.06 -38.70 2.50
C GLU A 35 -1.16 -39.66 3.70
N PRO A 36 -0.06 -40.34 4.07
CA PRO A 36 -0.05 -41.40 5.09
C PRO A 36 -0.54 -40.91 6.47
N VAL A 37 -0.56 -39.60 6.69
CA VAL A 37 -1.07 -38.95 7.90
C VAL A 37 -2.59 -39.05 8.03
N LYS A 38 -3.35 -38.94 6.92
CA LYS A 38 -4.82 -39.01 6.95
C LYS A 38 -5.33 -40.43 7.20
N ILE A 39 -4.64 -41.43 6.64
CA ILE A 39 -4.93 -42.85 6.87
C ILE A 39 -4.68 -43.22 8.34
N LYS A 40 -3.57 -42.78 8.94
CA LYS A 40 -3.28 -42.99 10.36
C LYS A 40 -4.38 -42.41 11.25
N LYS A 41 -4.84 -41.19 10.97
CA LYS A 41 -5.91 -40.53 11.73
C LYS A 41 -7.27 -41.26 11.61
N GLN A 42 -7.57 -41.85 10.46
CA GLN A 42 -8.77 -42.66 10.27
C GLN A 42 -8.70 -44.00 11.00
N HIS A 43 -7.54 -44.69 10.97
CA HIS A 43 -7.32 -45.93 11.73
C HIS A 43 -7.40 -45.69 13.24
N GLU A 44 -6.83 -44.58 13.72
CA GLU A 44 -6.88 -44.18 15.12
C GLU A 44 -8.32 -43.85 15.57
N ALA A 45 -9.06 -43.11 14.75
CA ALA A 45 -10.48 -42.82 15.01
C ALA A 45 -11.34 -44.09 15.03
N HIS A 46 -11.09 -45.04 14.12
CA HIS A 46 -11.78 -46.33 14.10
C HIS A 46 -11.45 -47.19 15.32
N LYS A 47 -10.18 -47.21 15.75
CA LYS A 47 -9.74 -47.91 16.96
C LYS A 47 -10.42 -47.35 18.22
N LYS A 48 -10.44 -46.02 18.35
CA LYS A 48 -11.09 -45.32 19.48
C LYS A 48 -12.62 -45.52 19.52
N MET A 49 -13.26 -45.68 18.35
CA MET A 49 -14.68 -46.01 18.27
C MET A 49 -14.96 -47.45 18.74
N LEU A 50 -14.08 -48.40 18.41
CA LEU A 50 -14.17 -49.79 18.87
C LEU A 50 -13.97 -49.90 20.38
N GLU A 51 -12.98 -49.19 20.94
CA GLU A 51 -12.71 -49.13 22.39
C GLU A 51 -13.93 -48.59 23.15
N ARG A 52 -14.53 -47.47 22.71
CA ARG A 52 -15.79 -46.95 23.28
C ARG A 52 -16.97 -47.91 23.22
N LYS A 53 -17.00 -48.78 22.21
CA LYS A 53 -18.06 -49.80 22.06
C LYS A 53 -17.81 -51.01 22.97
N GLN A 54 -16.55 -51.27 23.34
CA GLN A 54 -16.18 -52.29 24.31
C GLN A 54 -16.44 -51.78 25.73
N GLU A 55 -16.01 -50.56 26.08
CA GLU A 55 -16.32 -49.94 27.39
C GLU A 55 -17.82 -49.90 27.66
N LYS A 56 -18.64 -49.50 26.68
CA LYS A 56 -20.10 -49.52 26.83
C LYS A 56 -20.71 -50.91 27.08
N LYS A 57 -20.05 -51.99 26.64
CA LYS A 57 -20.48 -53.36 26.91
C LYS A 57 -20.01 -53.85 28.27
N GLU A 58 -18.89 -53.34 28.75
CA GLU A 58 -18.34 -53.68 30.08
C GLU A 58 -19.10 -52.94 31.19
N ASP A 59 -19.60 -51.72 30.92
CA ASP A 59 -20.45 -50.94 31.83
C ASP A 59 -21.92 -51.39 31.87
N GLU A 60 -22.35 -52.31 30.98
CA GLU A 60 -23.67 -52.94 31.06
C GLU A 60 -23.70 -53.95 32.22
N VAL A 61 -23.98 -53.46 33.42
CA VAL A 61 -24.30 -54.29 34.60
C VAL A 61 -25.47 -55.20 34.23
N HIS A 62 -25.20 -56.50 34.05
CA HIS A 62 -26.22 -57.51 33.86
C HIS A 62 -27.05 -57.63 35.16
N ALA A 63 -28.20 -56.97 35.20
CA ALA A 63 -29.21 -57.28 36.19
C ALA A 63 -29.62 -58.75 36.00
N PRO A 64 -29.61 -59.59 37.06
CA PRO A 64 -30.00 -60.98 36.91
C PRO A 64 -31.45 -61.05 36.39
N GLU A 65 -31.66 -61.76 35.29
CA GLU A 65 -33.00 -62.05 34.79
C GLU A 65 -33.77 -62.82 35.87
N MET A 66 -34.78 -62.16 36.44
CA MET A 66 -35.68 -62.77 37.41
C MET A 66 -36.57 -63.75 36.65
N LYS A 67 -36.35 -65.05 36.86
CA LYS A 67 -37.25 -66.09 36.34
C LYS A 67 -38.66 -65.83 36.86
N ASP A 68 -39.65 -65.87 35.97
CA ASP A 68 -41.06 -65.78 36.31
C ASP A 68 -41.39 -66.74 37.46
N VAL A 69 -41.92 -66.17 38.55
CA VAL A 69 -42.34 -66.92 39.73
C VAL A 69 -43.63 -67.64 39.39
N GLY A 70 -43.53 -68.91 39.02
CA GLY A 70 -44.65 -69.83 38.91
C GLY A 70 -45.26 -70.14 40.28
N ASP A 71 -46.59 -70.07 40.33
CA ASP A 71 -47.51 -70.54 41.38
C ASP A 71 -47.35 -69.97 42.80
N ARG A 72 -48.06 -68.87 43.05
CA ARG A 72 -48.45 -68.46 44.41
C ARG A 72 -49.78 -69.15 44.74
N SER A 73 -49.77 -70.10 45.67
CA SER A 73 -51.01 -70.61 46.27
C SER A 73 -51.51 -69.61 47.31
N ASP A 74 -52.74 -69.12 47.15
CA ASP A 74 -53.38 -68.26 48.15
C ASP A 74 -53.66 -69.05 49.42
N VAL A 75 -52.97 -68.69 50.52
CA VAL A 75 -53.25 -69.23 51.85
C VAL A 75 -54.48 -68.52 52.39
N GLN A 76 -55.50 -69.30 52.78
CA GLN A 76 -56.78 -68.79 53.26
C GLN A 76 -56.61 -68.10 54.63
N THR A 77 -56.51 -66.78 54.64
CA THR A 77 -56.35 -65.94 55.86
C THR A 77 -57.67 -65.39 56.41
N GLU A 78 -58.79 -66.08 56.17
CA GLU A 78 -60.08 -65.67 56.74
C GLU A 78 -60.17 -66.07 58.22
N LEU A 79 -60.55 -65.13 59.08
CA LEU A 79 -60.79 -65.38 60.51
C LEU A 79 -62.08 -66.22 60.66
N TYR A 80 -61.94 -67.52 60.92
CA TYR A 80 -63.06 -68.37 61.36
C TYR A 80 -63.31 -68.12 62.86
N LEU A 81 -64.43 -67.47 63.20
CA LEU A 81 -64.92 -67.32 64.57
C LEU A 81 -66.25 -68.08 64.69
N GLU A 82 -66.30 -69.10 65.54
CA GLU A 82 -67.56 -69.73 65.97
C GLU A 82 -68.10 -68.97 67.19
N GLU A 83 -69.30 -68.39 67.07
CA GLU A 83 -69.98 -67.77 68.22
C GLU A 83 -70.58 -68.87 69.12
N ILE A 84 -70.04 -69.03 70.33
CA ILE A 84 -70.64 -69.87 71.36
C ILE A 84 -71.84 -69.12 71.96
N LEU A 85 -73.06 -69.55 71.62
CA LEU A 85 -74.32 -68.88 71.98
C LEU A 85 -74.90 -69.25 73.36
N ASP A 86 -74.16 -69.97 74.20
CA ASP A 86 -74.69 -70.44 75.49
C ASP A 86 -74.41 -69.43 76.61
N ARG A 87 -75.45 -68.66 76.99
CA ARG A 87 -75.40 -67.76 78.15
C ARG A 87 -75.65 -68.57 79.41
N ILE A 88 -74.68 -68.54 80.34
CA ILE A 88 -74.79 -69.19 81.65
C ILE A 88 -75.86 -68.46 82.47
N ILE A 89 -76.71 -69.21 83.16
CA ILE A 89 -77.81 -68.70 83.98
C ILE A 89 -77.22 -68.06 85.25
N GLU A 90 -77.41 -66.75 85.40
CA GLU A 90 -77.01 -66.01 86.60
C GLU A 90 -78.09 -66.14 87.68
N VAL A 91 -77.70 -66.56 88.89
CA VAL A 91 -78.58 -66.65 90.06
C VAL A 91 -78.09 -65.65 91.09
N ASP A 92 -78.90 -64.64 91.38
CA ASP A 92 -78.57 -63.61 92.36
C ASP A 92 -78.77 -64.14 93.78
N MET A 93 -77.69 -64.15 94.57
CA MET A 93 -77.70 -64.42 96.01
C MET A 93 -77.27 -63.16 96.76
N GLU A 94 -78.17 -62.60 97.57
CA GLU A 94 -77.85 -61.45 98.42
C GLU A 94 -77.26 -61.93 99.76
N CYS A 95 -76.04 -61.49 100.09
CA CYS A 95 -75.39 -61.72 101.38
C CYS A 95 -75.12 -60.37 102.07
N GLN A 96 -75.48 -60.28 103.35
CA GLN A 96 -75.26 -59.11 104.21
C GLN A 96 -73.75 -58.93 104.45
N THR A 97 -73.16 -57.90 103.84
CA THR A 97 -71.72 -57.59 103.93
C THR A 97 -71.44 -56.59 105.06
N ASP A 98 -70.61 -56.99 106.03
CA ASP A 98 -69.96 -56.08 106.97
C ASP A 98 -69.03 -55.09 106.25
N ALA A 99 -68.83 -53.91 106.83
CA ALA A 99 -68.01 -52.84 106.26
C ALA A 99 -66.53 -53.26 106.11
N PHE A 100 -66.11 -53.53 104.87
CA PHE A 100 -64.75 -53.89 104.51
C PHE A 100 -63.73 -52.78 104.88
N ILE A 101 -62.85 -53.05 105.85
CA ILE A 101 -61.63 -52.26 106.05
C ILE A 101 -60.65 -52.60 104.92
N LYS A 102 -60.24 -51.61 104.12
CA LYS A 102 -59.30 -51.81 103.00
C LYS A 102 -57.94 -52.26 103.50
N ARG A 103 -57.54 -53.48 103.15
CA ARG A 103 -56.17 -53.99 103.34
C ARG A 103 -55.22 -53.09 102.52
N LEU A 104 -54.12 -52.63 103.13
CA LEU A 104 -53.06 -51.90 102.43
C LEU A 104 -52.56 -52.74 101.23
N PRO A 105 -52.20 -52.10 100.09
CA PRO A 105 -51.71 -52.83 98.92
C PRO A 105 -50.45 -53.61 99.29
N SER A 106 -50.41 -54.87 98.86
CA SER A 106 -49.24 -55.74 99.04
C SER A 106 -48.00 -55.05 98.44
N PRO A 107 -46.84 -55.04 99.12
CA PRO A 107 -45.62 -54.51 98.52
C PRO A 107 -45.31 -55.27 97.23
N VAL A 108 -44.96 -54.52 96.17
CA VAL A 108 -44.59 -55.09 94.87
C VAL A 108 -43.26 -55.83 95.02
N PHE A 109 -43.26 -57.13 94.70
CA PHE A 109 -42.04 -57.92 94.71
C PHE A 109 -41.17 -57.55 93.50
N ILE A 110 -40.00 -56.95 93.76
CA ILE A 110 -38.95 -56.74 92.75
C ILE A 110 -37.98 -57.90 92.87
N PRO A 111 -37.91 -58.82 91.89
CA PRO A 111 -36.95 -59.92 91.93
C PRO A 111 -35.52 -59.37 91.94
N GLN A 112 -34.64 -59.99 92.72
CA GLN A 112 -33.20 -59.69 92.66
C GLN A 112 -32.66 -60.05 91.28
N LYS A 113 -31.89 -59.14 90.67
CA LYS A 113 -31.18 -59.44 89.43
C LYS A 113 -30.34 -60.69 89.65
N THR A 114 -30.65 -61.75 88.90
CA THR A 114 -29.92 -63.01 88.95
C THR A 114 -29.17 -63.16 87.63
N GLY A 115 -27.86 -62.89 87.67
CA GLY A 115 -26.96 -62.87 86.52
C GLY A 115 -25.63 -62.22 86.92
N VAL A 116 -24.53 -62.63 86.27
CA VAL A 116 -23.21 -62.00 86.47
C VAL A 116 -23.05 -60.94 85.39
N ASP A 117 -22.90 -59.68 85.80
CA ASP A 117 -22.63 -58.59 84.87
C ASP A 117 -21.17 -58.70 84.39
N VAL A 118 -20.97 -58.81 83.07
CA VAL A 118 -19.64 -58.85 82.43
C VAL A 118 -19.53 -57.67 81.47
N ALA A 119 -18.53 -56.81 81.70
CA ALA A 119 -18.16 -55.78 80.74
C ALA A 119 -17.04 -56.30 79.83
N THR A 120 -17.16 -56.02 78.54
CA THR A 120 -16.08 -56.23 77.56
C THR A 120 -15.70 -54.85 77.02
N GLN A 121 -14.40 -54.55 77.04
CA GLN A 121 -13.84 -53.30 76.54
C GLN A 121 -12.70 -53.66 75.59
N ILE A 122 -12.67 -53.01 74.44
CA ILE A 122 -11.57 -53.09 73.47
C ILE A 122 -10.56 -52.01 73.85
N GLU A 123 -9.30 -52.42 74.01
CA GLU A 123 -8.21 -51.51 74.36
C GLU A 123 -7.59 -50.86 73.10
N GLU A 124 -6.92 -49.72 73.28
CA GLU A 124 -6.26 -49.02 72.18
C GLU A 124 -5.21 -49.91 71.51
N GLY A 125 -5.40 -50.19 70.21
CA GLY A 125 -4.49 -51.00 69.38
C GLY A 125 -4.89 -52.46 69.17
N GLU A 126 -5.95 -52.97 69.82
CA GLU A 126 -6.37 -54.37 69.68
C GLU A 126 -7.00 -54.70 68.30
N LEU A 127 -7.54 -53.69 67.61
CA LEU A 127 -8.20 -53.81 66.30
C LEU A 127 -7.38 -53.21 65.13
N PHE A 128 -6.14 -52.81 65.37
CA PHE A 128 -5.32 -52.17 64.35
C PHE A 128 -4.80 -53.19 63.31
N ASP A 129 -5.04 -52.93 62.01
CA ASP A 129 -4.69 -53.87 60.93
C ASP A 129 -3.39 -53.53 60.19
N PHE A 130 -2.80 -52.35 60.21
CA PHE A 130 -1.65 -51.96 59.37
C PHE A 130 -1.88 -52.02 57.85
N ASP A 131 -2.20 -53.17 57.26
CA ASP A 131 -2.36 -53.32 55.80
C ASP A 131 -3.56 -52.52 55.30
N ILE A 132 -4.60 -52.34 56.11
CA ILE A 132 -5.73 -51.45 55.83
C ILE A 132 -5.35 -49.99 56.06
N GLU A 133 -4.70 -49.68 57.19
CA GLU A 133 -4.42 -48.30 57.59
C GLU A 133 -3.29 -47.63 56.77
N VAL A 134 -2.34 -48.40 56.24
CA VAL A 134 -1.22 -47.85 55.45
C VAL A 134 -1.61 -47.51 54.01
N LYS A 135 -2.64 -48.16 53.46
CA LYS A 135 -3.13 -47.95 52.09
C LYS A 135 -3.44 -46.48 51.76
N PRO A 136 -4.25 -45.73 52.52
CA PRO A 136 -4.53 -44.33 52.21
C PRO A 136 -3.27 -43.46 52.28
N MET A 137 -2.32 -43.80 53.16
CA MET A 137 -1.07 -43.07 53.27
C MET A 137 -0.18 -43.28 52.04
N LEU A 138 -0.05 -44.54 51.58
CA LEU A 138 0.69 -44.88 50.37
C LEU A 138 0.04 -44.33 49.12
N GLU A 139 -1.28 -44.35 49.01
CA GLU A 139 -2.00 -43.79 47.87
C GLU A 139 -1.73 -42.30 47.73
N VAL A 140 -1.78 -41.54 48.83
CA VAL A 140 -1.47 -40.11 48.81
C VAL A 140 -0.01 -39.86 48.50
N LEU A 141 0.92 -40.64 49.06
CA LEU A 141 2.36 -40.46 48.80
C LEU A 141 2.69 -40.75 47.34
N VAL A 142 2.28 -41.90 46.82
CA VAL A 142 2.53 -42.28 45.44
C VAL A 142 1.83 -41.31 44.49
N GLY A 143 0.56 -40.98 44.74
CA GLY A 143 -0.20 -40.02 43.94
C GLY A 143 0.49 -38.66 43.83
N LYS A 144 0.88 -38.07 44.97
CA LYS A 144 1.57 -36.78 44.99
C LYS A 144 2.93 -36.82 44.32
N THR A 145 3.72 -37.88 44.55
CA THR A 145 5.04 -38.00 43.91
C THR A 145 4.95 -38.12 42.39
N LEU A 146 3.97 -38.87 41.88
CA LEU A 146 3.75 -39.01 40.45
C LEU A 146 3.20 -37.72 39.82
N GLU A 147 2.25 -37.06 40.49
CA GLU A 147 1.69 -35.79 40.03
C GLU A 147 2.76 -34.70 39.98
N GLN A 148 3.56 -34.57 41.04
CA GLN A 148 4.67 -33.63 41.09
C GLN A 148 5.70 -33.91 39.99
N ALA A 149 6.14 -35.17 39.84
CA ALA A 149 7.10 -35.54 38.80
C ALA A 149 6.58 -35.27 37.38
N LEU A 150 5.28 -35.51 37.13
CA LEU A 150 4.68 -35.22 35.84
C LEU A 150 4.64 -33.72 35.55
N LEU A 151 4.25 -32.90 36.52
CA LEU A 151 4.22 -31.45 36.37
C LEU A 151 5.62 -30.88 36.11
N GLU A 152 6.63 -31.33 36.86
CA GLU A 152 8.02 -30.89 36.67
C GLU A 152 8.53 -31.20 35.26
N VAL A 153 8.28 -32.41 34.76
CA VAL A 153 8.69 -32.80 33.39
C VAL A 153 7.97 -31.99 32.32
N MET A 154 6.67 -31.73 32.51
CA MET A 154 5.90 -30.89 31.58
C MET A 154 6.43 -29.45 31.56
N GLU A 155 6.71 -28.87 32.72
CA GLU A 155 7.29 -27.52 32.83
C GLU A 155 8.67 -27.44 32.16
N GLU A 156 9.52 -28.46 32.33
CA GLU A 156 10.83 -28.54 31.66
C GLU A 156 10.70 -28.63 30.12
N GLU A 157 9.71 -29.35 29.62
CA GLU A 157 9.42 -29.41 28.17
C GLU A 157 8.94 -28.07 27.63
N ASP A 158 8.01 -27.43 28.33
CA ASP A 158 7.48 -26.12 27.93
C ASP A 158 8.56 -25.04 27.92
N LEU A 159 9.43 -25.01 28.95
CA LEU A 159 10.58 -24.10 28.99
C LEU A 159 11.54 -24.34 27.83
N ARG A 160 11.85 -25.60 27.50
CA ARG A 160 12.70 -25.94 26.34
C ARG A 160 12.08 -25.46 25.03
N ASN A 161 10.77 -25.65 24.85
CA ASN A 161 10.05 -25.19 23.66
C ASN A 161 10.07 -23.66 23.55
N LEU A 162 9.81 -22.95 24.64
CA LEU A 162 9.85 -21.49 24.67
C LEU A 162 11.24 -20.96 24.31
N TRP A 163 12.31 -21.54 24.88
CA TRP A 163 13.67 -21.14 24.55
C TRP A 163 14.00 -21.43 23.09
N ALA A 164 13.64 -22.60 22.56
CA ALA A 164 13.85 -22.92 21.14
C ALA A 164 13.15 -21.91 20.22
N HIS A 165 11.91 -21.53 20.55
CA HIS A 165 11.18 -20.48 19.82
C HIS A 165 11.86 -19.11 19.92
N GLN A 166 12.33 -18.71 21.11
CA GLN A 166 13.04 -17.44 21.30
C GLN A 166 14.34 -17.41 20.50
N TYR A 167 15.13 -18.49 20.52
CA TYR A 167 16.37 -18.57 19.75
C TYR A 167 16.12 -18.48 18.25
N ALA A 168 15.14 -19.23 17.73
CA ALA A 168 14.77 -19.18 16.32
C ALA A 168 14.29 -17.77 15.91
N TYR A 169 13.51 -17.11 16.76
CA TYR A 169 13.07 -15.74 16.52
C TYR A 169 14.24 -14.75 16.51
N LEU A 170 15.15 -14.84 17.47
CA LEU A 170 16.32 -13.97 17.56
C LEU A 170 17.28 -14.16 16.38
N GLU A 171 17.47 -15.40 15.93
CA GLU A 171 18.26 -15.71 14.74
C GLU A 171 17.68 -15.04 13.50
N LEU A 172 16.37 -15.20 13.28
CA LEU A 172 15.67 -14.56 12.17
C LEU A 172 15.75 -13.03 12.26
N HIS A 173 15.43 -12.47 13.43
CA HIS A 173 15.47 -11.03 13.66
C HIS A 173 16.86 -10.44 13.42
N ASN A 174 17.92 -11.11 13.86
CA ASN A 174 19.29 -10.64 13.63
C ASN A 174 19.67 -10.70 12.14
N ALA A 175 19.20 -11.72 11.40
CA ALA A 175 19.40 -11.81 9.96
C ALA A 175 18.66 -10.68 9.22
N GLU A 176 17.40 -10.41 9.59
CA GLU A 176 16.60 -9.31 9.04
C GLU A 176 17.25 -7.95 9.33
N LEU A 177 17.71 -7.71 10.57
CA LEU A 177 18.40 -6.49 10.95
C LEU A 177 19.65 -6.26 10.10
N ALA A 178 20.46 -7.30 9.89
CA ALA A 178 21.65 -7.22 9.05
C ALA A 178 21.30 -6.92 7.59
N GLU A 179 20.20 -7.47 7.06
CA GLU A 179 19.73 -7.17 5.71
C GLU A 179 19.26 -5.72 5.57
N VAL A 180 18.47 -5.23 6.54
CA VAL A 180 18.00 -3.84 6.56
C VAL A 180 19.18 -2.87 6.56
N GLN A 181 20.17 -3.08 7.44
CA GLN A 181 21.38 -2.25 7.48
C GLN A 181 22.13 -2.24 6.14
N ARG A 182 22.23 -3.39 5.47
CA ARG A 182 22.85 -3.50 4.15
C ARG A 182 22.08 -2.70 3.09
N LEU A 183 20.75 -2.72 3.13
CA LEU A 183 19.89 -1.99 2.20
C LEU A 183 19.95 -0.48 2.45
N GLU A 184 19.90 -0.05 3.71
CA GLU A 184 20.01 1.35 4.11
C GLU A 184 21.34 1.96 3.64
N GLU A 185 22.45 1.27 3.85
CA GLU A 185 23.76 1.75 3.40
C GLU A 185 23.84 1.81 1.87
N ASN A 186 23.21 0.87 1.16
CA ASN A 186 23.13 0.93 -0.29
C ASN A 186 22.29 2.12 -0.76
N GLU A 187 21.15 2.38 -0.12
CA GLU A 187 20.29 3.52 -0.41
C GLU A 187 21.01 4.84 -0.13
N ARG A 188 21.75 4.94 0.97
CA ARG A 188 22.61 6.09 1.30
C ARG A 188 23.59 6.39 0.17
N ARG A 189 24.33 5.39 -0.31
CA ARG A 189 25.27 5.54 -1.43
C ARG A 189 24.57 5.98 -2.72
N HIS A 190 23.43 5.37 -3.06
CA HIS A 190 22.66 5.73 -4.25
C HIS A 190 22.10 7.15 -4.19
N LYS A 191 21.64 7.57 -3.01
CA LYS A 191 21.14 8.92 -2.78
C LYS A 191 22.25 9.96 -2.93
N GLU A 192 23.40 9.73 -2.33
CA GLU A 192 24.57 10.62 -2.44
C GLU A 192 25.04 10.76 -3.90
N GLU A 193 25.12 9.66 -4.64
CA GLU A 193 25.47 9.69 -6.06
C GLU A 193 24.42 10.42 -6.90
N LYS A 194 23.13 10.21 -6.62
CA LYS A 194 22.03 10.91 -7.29
C LYS A 194 22.11 12.41 -7.02
N GLU A 195 22.35 12.83 -5.79
CA GLU A 195 22.52 14.24 -5.42
C GLU A 195 23.71 14.88 -6.13
N ARG A 196 24.85 14.19 -6.20
CA ARG A 196 26.03 14.65 -6.97
C ARG A 196 25.71 14.84 -8.45
N ARG A 197 25.01 13.88 -9.07
CA ARG A 197 24.61 13.97 -10.48
C ARG A 197 23.62 15.10 -10.72
N MET A 198 22.64 15.30 -9.84
CA MET A 198 21.69 16.40 -9.94
C MET A 198 22.40 17.76 -9.82
N ALA A 199 23.33 17.91 -8.87
CA ALA A 199 24.12 19.14 -8.73
C ALA A 199 24.96 19.42 -9.99
N MET A 200 25.64 18.39 -10.52
CA MET A 200 26.41 18.53 -11.76
C MET A 200 25.53 18.92 -12.96
N GLN A 201 24.37 18.29 -13.11
CA GLN A 201 23.43 18.61 -14.18
C GLN A 201 22.87 20.03 -14.05
N TYR A 202 22.57 20.47 -12.82
CA TYR A 202 22.13 21.82 -12.55
C TYR A 202 23.19 22.85 -12.99
N GLU A 203 24.45 22.64 -12.61
CA GLU A 203 25.59 23.49 -13.03
C GLU A 203 25.79 23.52 -14.54
N ILE A 204 25.62 22.37 -15.22
CA ILE A 204 25.69 22.31 -16.69
C ILE A 204 24.53 23.12 -17.30
N GLN A 205 23.32 22.97 -16.77
CA GLN A 205 22.14 23.70 -17.27
C GLN A 205 22.25 25.20 -17.04
N THR A 206 22.74 25.67 -15.89
CA THR A 206 22.93 27.10 -15.62
C THR A 206 23.95 27.71 -16.58
N LYS A 207 25.09 27.04 -16.77
CA LYS A 207 26.11 27.46 -17.74
C LYS A 207 25.58 27.46 -19.17
N ALA A 208 24.83 26.42 -19.56
CA ALA A 208 24.23 26.35 -20.88
C ALA A 208 23.25 27.50 -21.14
N LYS A 209 22.42 27.87 -20.16
CA LYS A 209 21.52 29.04 -20.26
C LYS A 209 22.31 30.34 -20.47
N VAL A 210 23.33 30.59 -19.67
CA VAL A 210 24.18 31.78 -19.81
C VAL A 210 24.87 31.83 -21.18
N VAL A 211 25.36 30.69 -21.67
CA VAL A 211 25.97 30.62 -23.01
C VAL A 211 24.91 30.87 -24.10
N ALA A 212 23.72 30.28 -23.99
CA ALA A 212 22.65 30.48 -24.95
C ALA A 212 22.21 31.95 -25.03
N GLU A 213 22.09 32.64 -23.90
CA GLU A 213 21.78 34.07 -23.84
C GLU A 213 22.88 34.92 -24.50
N LYS A 214 24.17 34.63 -24.22
CA LYS A 214 25.29 35.32 -24.85
C LYS A 214 25.32 35.12 -26.37
N VAL A 215 25.09 33.90 -26.83
CA VAL A 215 25.03 33.57 -28.26
C VAL A 215 23.84 34.27 -28.92
N ALA A 216 22.67 34.27 -28.27
CA ALA A 216 21.48 34.96 -28.77
C ALA A 216 21.69 36.48 -28.85
N ALA A 217 22.26 37.09 -27.82
CA ALA A 217 22.59 38.52 -27.79
C ALA A 217 23.60 38.88 -28.90
N HIS A 218 24.65 38.08 -29.08
CA HIS A 218 25.63 38.28 -30.16
C HIS A 218 25.00 38.16 -31.55
N ALA A 219 24.19 37.12 -31.78
CA ALA A 219 23.46 36.95 -33.05
C ALA A 219 22.50 38.10 -33.32
N PHE A 220 21.81 38.59 -32.28
CA PHE A 220 20.95 39.77 -32.36
C PHE A 220 21.75 41.03 -32.70
N SER A 221 22.88 41.27 -32.03
CA SER A 221 23.74 42.43 -32.30
C SER A 221 24.26 42.42 -33.74
N ILE A 222 24.71 41.28 -34.27
CA ILE A 222 25.15 41.17 -35.67
C ILE A 222 24.02 41.56 -36.62
N ARG A 223 22.83 40.98 -36.44
CA ARG A 223 21.67 41.26 -37.30
C ARG A 223 21.26 42.73 -37.20
N TYR A 224 21.21 43.28 -35.99
CA TYR A 224 20.83 44.67 -35.77
C TYR A 224 21.85 45.66 -36.37
N LEU A 225 23.14 45.41 -36.18
CA LEU A 225 24.20 46.24 -36.74
C LEU A 225 24.25 46.14 -38.27
N ALA A 226 23.99 44.97 -38.85
CA ALA A 226 23.93 44.78 -40.30
C ALA A 226 22.87 45.67 -40.95
N ASP A 227 21.73 45.91 -40.30
CA ASP A 227 20.66 46.77 -40.81
C ASP A 227 20.87 48.25 -40.45
N LEU A 228 21.39 48.53 -39.24
CA LEU A 228 21.60 49.89 -38.75
C LEU A 228 22.73 50.61 -39.50
N ILE A 229 23.84 49.93 -39.75
CA ILE A 229 25.02 50.52 -40.39
C ILE A 229 24.64 51.16 -41.75
N PRO A 230 24.07 50.42 -42.73
CA PRO A 230 23.65 51.01 -43.99
C PRO A 230 22.63 52.15 -43.82
N SER A 231 21.65 51.99 -42.93
CA SER A 231 20.61 53.00 -42.70
C SER A 231 21.18 54.33 -42.17
N VAL A 232 22.11 54.27 -41.22
CA VAL A 232 22.80 55.45 -40.67
C VAL A 232 23.71 56.07 -41.72
N PHE A 233 24.47 55.27 -42.47
CA PHE A 233 25.32 55.77 -43.57
C PHE A 233 24.48 56.47 -44.66
N ILE A 234 23.33 55.93 -45.04
CA ILE A 234 22.39 56.56 -45.97
C ILE A 234 21.83 57.86 -45.38
N SER A 235 21.42 57.85 -44.11
CA SER A 235 20.85 59.03 -43.44
C SER A 235 21.87 60.17 -43.32
N LEU A 236 23.13 59.86 -42.98
CA LEU A 236 24.23 60.83 -42.91
C LEU A 236 24.63 61.35 -44.29
N ARG A 237 24.62 60.49 -45.33
CA ARG A 237 24.83 60.90 -46.72
C ARG A 237 23.74 61.85 -47.20
N ASN A 238 22.47 61.54 -46.91
CA ASN A 238 21.33 62.39 -47.28
C ASN A 238 21.36 63.74 -46.57
N LYS A 239 21.91 63.81 -45.35
CA LYS A 239 22.11 65.06 -44.61
C LYS A 239 23.37 65.85 -45.04
N GLY A 240 24.15 65.34 -45.99
CA GLY A 240 25.32 66.04 -46.55
C GLY A 240 26.57 66.00 -45.67
N PHE A 241 26.65 65.11 -44.67
CA PHE A 241 27.83 65.00 -43.81
C PHE A 241 29.01 64.27 -44.48
N PHE A 242 28.75 63.43 -45.48
CA PHE A 242 29.79 62.83 -46.31
C PHE A 242 29.97 63.69 -47.56
N TYR A 243 31.03 64.50 -47.57
CA TYR A 243 31.51 65.19 -48.76
C TYR A 243 32.74 64.44 -49.29
N ASP A 244 32.86 64.36 -50.61
CA ASP A 244 34.06 63.86 -51.26
C ASP A 244 35.07 65.02 -51.29
N GLU A 245 36.16 64.92 -50.52
CA GLU A 245 37.18 65.97 -50.40
C GLU A 245 37.70 66.39 -51.78
N ILE A 246 37.85 65.44 -52.72
CA ILE A 246 38.31 65.71 -54.08
C ILE A 246 37.25 66.47 -54.90
N GLN A 247 35.96 66.17 -54.72
CA GLN A 247 34.87 66.94 -55.36
C GLN A 247 34.79 68.35 -54.77
N SER A 248 34.88 68.50 -53.45
CA SER A 248 34.88 69.81 -52.81
C SER A 248 36.08 70.65 -53.22
N GLU A 249 37.27 70.05 -53.35
CA GLU A 249 38.47 70.72 -53.82
C GLU A 249 38.33 71.13 -55.30
N LYS A 250 37.76 70.27 -56.15
CA LYS A 250 37.43 70.60 -57.54
C LYS A 250 36.41 71.72 -57.63
N ASP A 251 35.32 71.67 -56.86
CA ASP A 251 34.29 72.72 -56.85
C ASP A 251 34.88 74.04 -56.34
N ASN A 252 35.77 74.00 -55.34
CA ASN A 252 36.51 75.18 -54.86
C ASN A 252 37.51 75.69 -55.92
N LEU A 253 38.22 74.82 -56.64
CA LEU A 253 39.10 75.21 -57.75
C LEU A 253 38.32 75.77 -58.95
N TYR A 254 37.17 75.19 -59.29
CA TYR A 254 36.28 75.72 -60.32
C TYR A 254 35.67 77.06 -59.90
N ASN A 255 35.28 77.23 -58.63
CA ASN A 255 34.77 78.50 -58.11
C ASN A 255 35.87 79.58 -58.07
N THR A 256 37.09 79.26 -57.66
CA THR A 256 38.21 80.20 -57.69
C THR A 256 38.66 80.54 -59.11
N MET A 257 38.66 79.58 -60.03
CA MET A 257 39.02 79.80 -61.43
C MET A 257 37.94 80.61 -62.17
N SER A 258 36.65 80.36 -61.92
CA SER A 258 35.56 81.19 -62.47
C SER A 258 35.53 82.60 -61.88
N LEU A 259 35.82 82.77 -60.58
CA LEU A 259 36.00 84.08 -59.96
C LEU A 259 37.20 84.84 -60.56
N SER A 260 38.31 84.16 -60.84
CA SER A 260 39.47 84.77 -61.50
C SER A 260 39.17 85.22 -62.94
N HIS A 261 38.38 84.43 -63.69
CA HIS A 261 37.95 84.80 -65.05
C HIS A 261 36.93 85.96 -65.05
N LEU A 262 36.11 86.09 -64.00
CA LEU A 262 35.25 87.26 -63.76
C LEU A 262 36.08 88.50 -63.37
N PHE A 263 37.17 88.33 -62.61
CA PHE A 263 38.05 89.43 -62.23
C PHE A 263 38.85 89.99 -63.42
N LEU A 264 39.44 89.11 -64.25
CA LEU A 264 40.15 89.52 -65.48
C LEU A 264 39.24 90.21 -66.50
N SER A 265 37.98 89.75 -66.63
CA SER A 265 37.03 90.42 -67.51
C SER A 265 36.60 91.80 -66.97
N SER A 266 36.58 92.00 -65.65
CA SER A 266 36.34 93.32 -65.05
C SER A 266 37.52 94.30 -65.21
N GLU A 267 38.76 93.81 -65.12
CA GLU A 267 39.98 94.62 -65.32
C GLU A 267 40.17 95.05 -66.78
N GLN A 268 39.83 94.19 -67.75
CA GLN A 268 39.81 94.59 -69.16
C GLN A 268 38.73 95.66 -69.44
N ILE A 269 37.60 95.64 -68.73
CA ILE A 269 36.56 96.68 -68.82
C ILE A 269 37.00 98.00 -68.16
N GLN A 270 37.81 97.97 -67.10
CA GLN A 270 38.36 99.19 -66.47
C GLN A 270 39.51 99.81 -67.29
N MET A 271 40.41 99.02 -67.88
CA MET A 271 41.50 99.51 -68.73
C MET A 271 41.02 100.05 -70.10
N GLY A 272 39.86 99.60 -70.58
CA GLY A 272 39.18 100.19 -71.74
C GLY A 272 38.44 101.50 -71.46
N LYS A 273 38.20 101.86 -70.18
CA LYS A 273 37.54 103.11 -69.77
C LYS A 273 38.53 104.21 -69.38
N SER A 274 39.76 103.89 -69.00
CA SER A 274 40.80 104.87 -68.63
C SER A 274 41.56 105.49 -69.81
N THR A 275 41.50 104.89 -71.01
CA THR A 275 42.16 105.38 -72.24
C THR A 275 41.27 106.23 -73.15
N CYS A 276 39.99 106.44 -72.81
CA CYS A 276 39.02 107.18 -73.63
C CYS A 276 38.72 108.61 -73.12
N CYS A 277 39.39 109.08 -72.06
CA CYS A 277 39.10 110.36 -71.39
C CYS A 277 40.18 111.45 -71.60
N LEU A 278 41.12 111.30 -72.52
CA LEU A 278 42.14 112.31 -72.85
C LEU A 278 42.08 112.67 -74.34
N ILE A 279 41.64 113.91 -74.60
CA ILE A 279 41.64 114.71 -75.85
C ILE A 279 40.26 114.85 -76.57
N PRO A 280 39.67 116.08 -76.58
CA PRO A 280 38.34 116.39 -77.11
C PRO A 280 38.34 117.09 -78.49
N ASN A 281 37.14 117.15 -79.11
CA ASN A 281 36.66 118.04 -80.19
C ASN A 281 37.17 117.83 -81.64
N LEU A 282 36.36 117.14 -82.47
CA LEU A 282 35.48 117.80 -83.45
C LEU A 282 34.33 116.86 -83.89
N SER A 283 33.11 117.37 -83.78
CA SER A 283 31.83 116.75 -84.13
C SER A 283 31.64 116.55 -85.64
N PHE A 284 30.93 115.48 -86.04
CA PHE A 284 29.55 115.59 -86.53
C PHE A 284 28.89 114.21 -86.77
N TYR A 285 27.80 113.96 -86.01
CA TYR A 285 26.54 113.26 -86.38
C TYR A 285 26.54 111.73 -86.64
N CYS A 286 25.56 110.92 -86.21
CA CYS A 286 24.37 111.09 -85.38
C CYS A 286 23.64 109.73 -85.22
N TYR A 287 22.87 109.57 -84.13
CA TYR A 287 21.79 108.59 -83.83
C TYR A 287 22.13 107.09 -83.81
N CYS A 288 22.15 106.37 -82.68
CA CYS A 288 21.22 106.16 -81.55
C CYS A 288 20.04 105.22 -81.84
N GLY A 289 20.01 104.11 -81.08
CA GLY A 289 18.83 103.29 -80.74
C GLY A 289 18.88 101.85 -81.27
N GLN A 290 18.51 100.78 -80.55
CA GLN A 290 18.12 100.58 -79.15
C GLN A 290 17.87 99.06 -78.96
N TRP A 291 18.08 98.56 -77.73
CA TRP A 291 17.39 97.42 -77.08
C TRP A 291 17.71 95.93 -77.36
N TYR A 292 17.89 95.25 -76.21
CA TYR A 292 17.45 93.90 -75.80
C TYR A 292 18.36 92.66 -75.96
N LEU A 293 18.81 92.19 -74.78
CA LEU A 293 18.99 90.81 -74.29
C LEU A 293 19.39 89.70 -75.28
N ALA A 294 20.62 89.21 -75.13
CA ALA A 294 21.01 87.85 -75.49
C ALA A 294 21.59 87.13 -74.26
N ARG A 295 20.75 86.31 -73.62
CA ARG A 295 21.11 85.33 -72.59
C ARG A 295 20.51 84.00 -73.04
N ASP A 296 21.32 83.10 -73.59
CA ASP A 296 21.45 81.72 -73.10
C ASP A 296 22.23 80.79 -74.05
N ARG A 297 23.14 80.04 -73.41
CA ARG A 297 23.52 78.64 -73.68
C ARG A 297 24.15 78.29 -75.02
N LEU A 298 25.49 78.39 -75.01
CA LEU A 298 26.35 77.46 -75.74
C LEU A 298 26.13 76.02 -75.24
N GLN A 299 25.86 75.14 -76.20
CA GLN A 299 26.64 73.92 -76.48
C GLN A 299 27.36 73.31 -75.28
N TRP A 300 26.93 72.12 -74.83
CA TRP A 300 27.79 70.99 -74.44
C TRP A 300 26.89 69.76 -74.18
N ARG A 301 26.60 68.98 -75.21
CA ARG A 301 26.14 67.59 -75.08
C ARG A 301 26.52 66.78 -76.33
N LYS A 302 27.82 66.52 -76.45
CA LYS A 302 28.36 65.38 -77.21
C LYS A 302 29.41 64.71 -76.31
N SER A 303 29.39 63.38 -76.32
CA SER A 303 30.25 62.45 -75.57
C SER A 303 29.90 62.23 -74.10
N ILE A 304 29.13 61.18 -73.83
CA ILE A 304 29.57 59.93 -73.17
C ILE A 304 28.32 59.03 -73.09
N TYR A 305 27.97 58.48 -74.25
CA TYR A 305 27.48 57.11 -74.33
C TYR A 305 28.73 56.26 -74.56
N VAL A 306 28.74 55.03 -74.03
CA VAL A 306 29.87 54.09 -73.93
C VAL A 306 30.60 54.19 -72.59
N VAL A 307 30.17 53.31 -71.68
CA VAL A 307 30.90 52.59 -70.59
C VAL A 307 29.95 52.46 -69.38
N LEU A 308 29.01 51.51 -69.48
CA LEU A 308 28.42 50.74 -68.36
C LEU A 308 27.47 49.66 -68.89
N ARG A 309 27.95 48.91 -69.89
CA ARG A 309 27.35 47.65 -70.37
C ARG A 309 28.28 46.46 -70.10
N ILE A 310 29.10 46.55 -69.06
CA ILE A 310 30.03 45.49 -68.62
C ILE A 310 30.09 45.53 -67.08
N THR A 311 29.04 45.03 -66.43
CA THR A 311 29.05 44.46 -65.06
C THR A 311 27.78 43.65 -64.73
N ASN A 312 26.83 43.50 -65.66
CA ASN A 312 25.68 42.60 -65.51
C ASN A 312 25.96 41.14 -65.96
N ASN A 313 27.21 40.68 -65.89
CA ASN A 313 27.58 39.33 -66.36
C ASN A 313 28.54 38.60 -65.41
N LEU A 314 28.36 38.77 -64.09
CA LEU A 314 29.08 38.04 -63.05
C LEU A 314 28.16 37.58 -61.90
N MET A 315 26.91 37.22 -62.23
CA MET A 315 25.95 36.62 -61.29
C MET A 315 25.26 35.37 -61.87
N ALA A 316 25.86 34.73 -62.86
CA ALA A 316 25.29 33.53 -63.48
C ALA A 316 26.37 32.57 -63.98
N HIS A 317 27.25 32.06 -63.10
CA HIS A 317 28.00 30.81 -63.34
C HIS A 317 28.69 30.34 -62.04
N ASN A 318 27.96 29.52 -61.28
CA ASN A 318 28.42 28.44 -60.38
C ASN A 318 27.14 27.91 -59.70
N GLN A 319 26.31 27.15 -60.41
CA GLN A 319 26.32 25.67 -60.38
C GLN A 319 26.52 25.15 -58.95
N SER A 320 25.49 24.66 -58.27
CA SER A 320 24.83 23.37 -58.52
C SER A 320 25.81 22.20 -58.49
N THR A 321 26.22 21.81 -57.29
CA THR A 321 26.72 20.47 -56.88
C THR A 321 26.76 20.55 -55.36
N VAL A 322 26.15 19.71 -54.52
CA VAL A 322 26.15 18.25 -54.49
C VAL A 322 24.89 17.76 -53.76
N ILE A 323 24.32 16.71 -54.33
CA ILE A 323 23.22 15.88 -53.87
C ILE A 323 23.76 14.86 -52.83
N PHE A 324 22.93 14.52 -51.83
CA PHE A 324 22.88 13.27 -51.06
C PHE A 324 24.15 12.40 -50.87
N THR A 325 24.47 12.13 -49.60
CA THR A 325 24.80 10.78 -49.02
C THR A 325 24.92 10.97 -47.51
N GLN A 326 24.01 10.48 -46.64
CA GLN A 326 23.79 9.09 -46.17
C GLN A 326 24.60 8.78 -44.89
N CYS A 327 23.90 8.15 -43.93
CA CYS A 327 24.30 7.70 -42.58
C CYS A 327 24.19 8.71 -41.43
#